data_AF-A0A2E1E2M8-F1
#
_entry.id   AF-A0A2E1E2M8-F1
#
_cell.length_a   1.000
_cell.length_b   1.000
_cell.length_c   1.000
_cell.angle_alpha   90.00
_cell.angle_beta   90.00
_cell.angle_gamma   90.00
#
_symmetry.space_group_name_H-M   'P 1'
#
loop_
_entity.id
_entity.type
_entity.pdbx_description
1 polymer ?
#
loop_
_entity_poly.entity_id
_entity_poly.type
_entity_poly.pdbx_seq_one_letter_code
_entity_poly.pdbx_strand_id
1 'polypeptide(L)'
;MDFIYNEYLWAVGHFLLWLIIGRFIFKNWFLFFFISIGWEVFEYLLPYEIAKETLTNRLSDVLINFVGFYIGIQIRKRNKAQ
;
A
#
# COMPACT_ATOMS: atom_id res chain seq x y z
N MET A 1 9.99 20.27 7.25
CA MET A 1 8.99 20.14 6.17
C MET A 1 9.42 19.10 5.13
N ASP A 2 10.50 18.33 5.33
CA ASP A 2 11.02 17.39 4.30
C ASP A 2 10.76 15.90 4.61
N PHE A 3 10.32 15.58 5.84
CA PHE A 3 10.10 14.19 6.25
C PHE A 3 8.79 13.60 5.68
N ILE A 4 7.74 14.41 5.57
CA ILE A 4 6.41 13.99 5.10
C ILE A 4 6.38 13.78 3.57
N TYR A 5 7.27 14.46 2.84
CA TYR A 5 7.37 14.37 1.38
C TYR A 5 8.44 13.40 0.89
N ASN A 6 8.98 12.57 1.80
CA ASN A 6 9.99 11.60 1.43
C ASN A 6 9.31 10.34 0.87
N GLU A 7 9.41 10.19 -0.45
CA GLU A 7 8.81 9.09 -1.22
C GLU A 7 9.25 7.71 -0.70
N TYR A 8 10.49 7.56 -0.22
CA TYR A 8 10.97 6.29 0.35
C TYR A 8 10.30 5.96 1.69
N LEU A 9 10.07 6.96 2.54
CA LEU A 9 9.34 6.78 3.80
C LEU A 9 7.87 6.45 3.55
N TRP A 10 7.26 7.07 2.54
CA TRP A 10 5.91 6.76 2.10
C TRP A 10 5.80 5.32 1.59
N ALA A 11 6.72 4.89 0.72
CA ALA A 11 6.80 3.51 0.24
C ALA A 11 6.99 2.50 1.38
N VAL A 12 7.88 2.78 2.34
CA VAL A 12 8.05 1.91 3.53
C VAL A 12 6.77 1.86 4.37
N GLY A 13 6.08 2.99 4.54
CA GLY A 13 4.80 3.07 5.23
C GLY A 13 3.73 2.22 4.55
N HIS A 14 3.57 2.37 3.24
CA HIS A 14 2.70 1.54 2.39
C HIS A 14 2.99 0.05 2.55
N PHE A 15 4.27 -0.32 2.41
CA PHE A 15 4.70 -1.71 2.55
C PHE A 15 4.28 -2.29 3.90
N LEU A 16 4.62 -1.61 5.00
CA LEU A 16 4.35 -2.08 6.35
C LEU A 16 2.85 -2.12 6.65
N LEU A 17 2.09 -1.11 6.22
CA LEU A 17 0.64 -1.07 6.37
C LEU A 17 0.01 -2.29 5.70
N TRP A 18 0.32 -2.53 4.44
CA TRP A 18 -0.27 -3.64 3.68
C TRP A 18 0.23 -5.00 4.13
N LEU A 19 1.47 -5.09 4.62
CA LEU A 19 2.00 -6.28 5.29
C LEU A 19 1.18 -6.64 6.53
N ILE A 20 0.87 -5.66 7.38
CA ILE A 20 0.06 -5.84 8.59
C ILE A 20 -1.37 -6.23 8.21
N ILE A 21 -1.98 -5.53 7.25
CA ILE A 21 -3.34 -5.81 6.78
C ILE A 21 -3.44 -7.24 6.24
N GLY A 22 -2.53 -7.66 5.35
CA GLY A 22 -2.52 -9.00 4.77
C GLY A 22 -2.26 -10.09 5.80
N ARG A 23 -1.44 -9.78 6.82
CA ARG A 23 -1.11 -10.72 7.89
C ARG A 23 -2.26 -10.92 8.88
N PHE A 24 -2.92 -9.85 9.31
CA PHE A 24 -3.84 -9.90 10.46
C PHE A 24 -5.30 -9.64 10.11
N ILE A 25 -5.59 -8.78 9.14
CA ILE A 25 -6.96 -8.33 8.88
C ILE A 25 -7.65 -9.24 7.87
N PHE A 26 -7.36 -9.09 6.57
CA PHE A 26 -8.05 -9.83 5.51
C PHE A 26 -7.10 -10.42 4.46
N LYS A 27 -7.62 -11.35 3.66
CA LYS A 27 -6.90 -12.04 2.57
C LYS A 27 -7.57 -11.85 1.19
N ASN A 28 -8.61 -11.01 1.13
CA ASN A 28 -9.38 -10.80 -0.08
C ASN A 28 -8.66 -9.82 -1.01
N TRP A 29 -8.20 -10.32 -2.15
CA TRP A 29 -7.53 -9.52 -3.18
C TRP A 29 -8.43 -8.47 -3.82
N PHE A 30 -9.74 -8.73 -3.92
CA PHE A 30 -10.67 -7.73 -4.43
C PHE A 30 -10.74 -6.50 -3.51
N LEU A 31 -10.81 -6.74 -2.20
CA LEU A 31 -10.82 -5.67 -1.20
C LEU A 31 -9.48 -4.92 -1.18
N PHE A 32 -8.36 -5.64 -1.36
CA PHE A 32 -7.05 -5.04 -1.54
C PHE A 32 -7.03 -4.05 -2.71
N PHE A 33 -7.42 -4.47 -3.91
CA PHE A 33 -7.38 -3.60 -5.08
C PHE A 33 -8.34 -2.42 -4.94
N PHE A 34 -9.54 -2.65 -4.40
CA PHE A 34 -10.51 -1.58 -4.17
C PHE A 34 -9.97 -0.48 -3.26
N ILE A 35 -9.33 -0.85 -2.15
CA ILE A 35 -8.78 0.11 -1.19
C ILE A 35 -7.46 0.73 -1.70
N SER A 36 -6.55 -0.09 -2.25
CA SER A 36 -5.25 0.37 -2.75
C SER A 36 -5.40 1.36 -3.91
N ILE A 37 -6.15 1.00 -4.94
CA ILE A 37 -6.39 1.87 -6.10
C ILE A 37 -7.35 3.01 -5.70
N GLY A 38 -8.33 2.74 -4.84
CA GLY A 38 -9.25 3.77 -4.35
C GLY A 38 -8.53 4.89 -3.60
N TRP A 39 -7.47 4.57 -2.86
CA TRP A 39 -6.64 5.55 -2.18
C TRP A 39 -5.89 6.45 -3.16
N GLU A 40 -5.22 5.87 -4.16
CA GLU A 40 -4.53 6.63 -5.22
C GLU A 40 -5.47 7.57 -5.99
N VAL A 41 -6.69 7.10 -6.29
CA VAL A 41 -7.72 7.92 -6.96
C VAL A 41 -8.21 9.04 -6.05
N PHE A 42 -8.37 8.77 -4.76
CA PHE A 42 -8.76 9.79 -3.79
C PHE A 42 -7.69 10.87 -3.65
N GLU A 43 -6.42 10.50 -3.55
CA GLU A 43 -5.29 11.44 -3.52
C GLU A 43 -5.19 12.27 -4.80
N TYR A 44 -5.45 11.68 -5.96
CA TYR A 44 -5.49 12.44 -7.22
C TYR A 44 -6.55 13.54 -7.24
N LEU A 45 -7.69 13.31 -6.61
CA LEU A 45 -8.79 14.28 -6.56
C LEU A 45 -8.56 15.39 -5.52
N LEU A 46 -7.60 15.23 -4.61
CA LEU A 46 -7.29 16.25 -3.60
C LEU A 46 -6.43 17.37 -4.21
N PRO A 47 -6.76 18.65 -3.99
CA PRO A 47 -5.98 19.79 -4.51
C PRO A 47 -4.75 20.10 -3.64
N TYR A 48 -4.06 19.08 -3.14
CA TYR A 48 -2.85 19.21 -2.33
C TYR A 48 -1.58 19.01 -3.18
N GLU A 49 -0.44 19.55 -2.75
CA GLU A 49 0.86 19.34 -3.42
C GLU A 49 1.25 17.87 -3.56
N ILE A 50 0.68 17.00 -2.72
CA ILE A 50 0.78 15.53 -2.76
C ILE A 50 0.18 14.97 -4.08
N ALA A 51 -0.86 15.61 -4.62
CA ALA A 51 -1.50 15.20 -5.88
C ALA A 51 -0.71 15.56 -7.15
N LYS A 52 0.42 16.28 -7.02
CA LYS A 52 1.34 16.55 -8.13
C LYS A 52 2.36 15.43 -8.36
N GLU A 53 2.24 14.31 -7.65
CA GLU A 53 3.11 13.15 -7.87
C GLU A 53 2.96 12.58 -9.28
N THR A 54 4.07 12.09 -9.83
CA THR A 54 4.08 11.48 -11.17
C THR A 54 3.28 10.18 -11.19
N LEU A 55 2.72 9.84 -12.35
CA LEU A 55 2.03 8.57 -12.54
C LEU A 55 2.91 7.36 -12.17
N THR A 56 4.23 7.48 -12.36
CA THR A 56 5.20 6.43 -12.03
C THR A 56 5.29 6.16 -10.53
N ASN A 57 5.24 7.20 -9.69
CA ASN A 57 5.28 7.01 -8.23
C ASN A 57 4.01 6.32 -7.73
N ARG A 58 2.84 6.74 -8.20
CA ARG A 58 1.57 6.10 -7.85
C ARG A 58 1.51 4.62 -8.23
N LEU A 59 2.04 4.29 -9.41
CA LEU A 59 2.19 2.88 -9.81
C LEU A 59 3.15 2.13 -8.88
N SER A 60 4.23 2.78 -8.47
CA SER A 60 5.16 2.23 -7.48
C SER A 60 4.45 1.97 -6.14
N ASP A 61 3.59 2.88 -5.68
CA ASP A 61 2.85 2.70 -4.43
C ASP A 61 1.89 1.52 -4.48
N VAL A 62 1.14 1.35 -5.58
CA VAL A 62 0.29 0.17 -5.77
C VAL A 62 1.12 -1.12 -5.81
N LEU A 63 2.31 -1.10 -6.43
CA LEU A 63 3.22 -2.27 -6.45
C LEU A 63 3.76 -2.58 -5.05
N ILE A 64 4.16 -1.57 -4.29
CA ILE A 64 4.65 -1.72 -2.92
C ILE A 64 3.54 -2.26 -2.00
N ASN A 65 2.32 -1.73 -2.14
CA ASN A 65 1.11 -2.21 -1.47
C ASN A 65 0.89 -3.70 -1.78
N PHE A 66 1.02 -4.09 -3.05
CA PHE A 66 0.86 -5.48 -3.49
C PHE A 66 1.88 -6.41 -2.84
N VAL A 67 3.16 -6.03 -2.85
CA VAL A 67 4.23 -6.85 -2.26
C VAL A 67 4.02 -7.00 -0.74
N GLY A 68 3.71 -5.91 -0.04
CA GLY A 68 3.41 -5.94 1.39
C GLY A 68 2.26 -6.89 1.70
N PHE A 69 1.11 -6.70 1.03
CA PHE A 69 -0.08 -7.53 1.23
C PHE A 69 0.15 -9.01 0.90
N TYR A 70 0.84 -9.29 -0.21
CA TYR A 70 1.20 -10.66 -0.60
C TYR A 70 2.03 -11.34 0.49
N ILE A 71 3.12 -10.71 0.94
CA ILE A 71 3.99 -11.28 1.97
C ILE A 71 3.21 -11.49 3.27
N GLY A 72 2.35 -10.54 3.66
CA GLY A 72 1.50 -10.65 4.83
C GLY A 72 0.62 -11.90 4.80
N ILE A 73 -0.03 -12.15 3.65
CA ILE A 73 -0.83 -13.36 3.44
C ILE A 73 0.04 -14.62 3.50
N GLN A 74 1.21 -14.64 2.88
CA GLN A 74 2.08 -15.82 2.89
C GLN A 74 2.56 -16.17 4.31
N ILE A 75 2.95 -15.17 5.10
CA ILE A 75 3.32 -15.38 6.51
C ILE A 75 2.12 -15.94 7.29
N ARG A 76 0.92 -15.38 7.09
CA ARG A 76 -0.31 -15.88 7.73
C ARG A 76 -0.60 -17.34 7.37
N LYS A 77 -0.38 -17.74 6.11
CA LYS A 77 -0.58 -19.13 5.66
C LYS A 77 0.41 -20.09 6.30
N ARG A 78 1.69 -19.71 6.38
CA ARG A 78 2.73 -20.53 7.02
C ARG A 78 2.42 -20.81 8.50
N ASN A 79 1.95 -19.80 9.23
CA ASN A 79 1.58 -19.96 10.65
C ASN A 79 0.36 -20.85 10.90
N LYS A 80 -0.45 -21.15 9.89
CA LYS A 80 -1.59 -22.07 10.00
C LYS A 80 -1.25 -23.51 9.61
N ALA A 81 -0.09 -23.73 8.99
CA ALA A 81 0.38 -25.03 8.56
C ALA A 81 1.33 -25.69 9.59
N GLN A 82 1.60 -24.99 10.70
CA GLN A 82 2.25 -25.49 11.91
C GLN A 82 1.19 -25.72 12.99
#